data_AF-A0A962YYP8-F1
#
_entry.id   AF-A0A962YYP8-F1
#
_cell.length_a   1.000
_cell.length_b   1.000
_cell.length_c   1.000
_cell.angle_alpha   90.00
_cell.angle_beta   90.00
_cell.angle_gamma   90.00
#
_symmetry.space_group_name_H-M   'P 1'
#
loop_
_entity.id
_entity.type
_entity.pdbx_description
1 polymer ?
#
loop_
_entity_poly.entity_id
_entity_poly.type
_entity_poly.pdbx_seq_one_letter_code
_entity_poly.pdbx_strand_id
1 'polypeptide(L)'
;DLTEQTIDKLYPICFKQFIKQGIELELLSPTLKDFDLDKLSQAINTKRDNQFTYLSLQTLYDRYFIHSKGARIELPQVFFMRVAMGLAHCEGDQRNERAIEFYNLLSSFDYMSSTPTLFNSGTCRPQLSSCYLTTVPDDLNGIYSAIRDNAMLSKFAGGLGNDWTPVRGMGAHIKGTNGKSLGIVPFLNVVDATAVAVNQGGKRKGAVCAYLESWHIDIEEFLELRKNTGDERRRTHDMNTANWIPDLLMKRVFEDKDWSLFSPNEVPDLHELYGDAFEEAYVAYEKKAEKGEVRRRVIPAKTLWRKMLTMLFETGHPWVTFKDPCNLRSPQQHMGVIHSSNLCTEITLNTSIDEIAV
;
A
#
# COMPACT_ATOMS: atom_id res chain seq x y z
N ASP A 1 -8.19 38.03 28.17
CA ASP A 1 -7.94 37.91 26.73
C ASP A 1 -6.73 37.03 26.45
N LEU A 2 -6.85 36.10 25.49
CA LEU A 2 -5.75 35.30 24.97
C LEU A 2 -4.89 36.20 24.06
N THR A 3 -3.96 36.95 24.67
CA THR A 3 -2.95 37.71 23.91
C THR A 3 -1.81 36.79 23.46
N GLU A 4 -1.08 37.18 22.41
CA GLU A 4 0.10 36.43 21.93
C GLU A 4 1.11 36.17 23.06
N GLN A 5 1.40 37.19 23.89
CA GLN A 5 2.25 37.05 25.08
C GLN A 5 1.72 36.05 26.11
N THR A 6 0.40 35.89 26.21
CA THR A 6 -0.22 34.91 27.11
C THR A 6 -0.09 33.51 26.52
N ILE A 7 -0.30 33.36 25.21
CA ILE A 7 -0.14 32.10 24.48
C ILE A 7 1.31 31.60 24.58
N ASP A 8 2.29 32.48 24.39
CA ASP A 8 3.73 32.16 24.50
C ASP A 8 4.09 31.61 25.88
N LYS A 9 3.49 32.16 26.94
CA LYS A 9 3.69 31.69 28.31
C LYS A 9 2.97 30.38 28.61
N LEU A 10 1.83 30.11 27.96
CA LEU A 10 1.01 28.93 28.23
C LEU A 10 1.48 27.68 27.47
N TYR A 11 2.01 27.82 26.25
CA TYR A 11 2.42 26.68 25.42
C TYR A 11 3.38 25.71 26.13
N PRO A 12 4.46 26.18 26.81
CA PRO A 12 5.34 25.30 27.56
C PRO A 12 4.65 24.50 28.68
N ILE A 13 3.69 25.13 29.37
CA ILE A 13 2.91 24.51 30.43
C ILE A 13 1.96 23.47 29.84
N CYS A 14 1.22 23.85 28.79
CA CYS A 14 0.30 22.97 28.09
C CYS A 14 1.00 21.75 27.47
N PHE A 15 2.19 21.94 26.88
CA PHE A 15 2.99 20.86 26.31
C PHE A 15 3.36 19.79 27.35
N LYS A 16 3.93 20.20 28.50
CA LYS A 16 4.30 19.27 29.57
C LYS A 16 3.08 18.56 30.15
N GLN A 17 1.99 19.29 30.35
CA GLN A 17 0.74 18.71 30.84
C GLN A 17 0.14 17.72 29.82
N PHE A 18 0.21 18.02 28.54
CA PHE A 18 -0.20 17.12 27.46
C PHE A 18 0.60 15.81 27.47
N ILE A 19 1.93 15.86 27.57
CA ILE A 19 2.76 14.66 27.62
C ILE A 19 2.38 13.81 28.85
N LYS A 20 2.26 14.44 30.03
CA LYS A 20 1.85 13.75 31.26
C LYS A 20 0.48 13.09 31.11
N GLN A 21 -0.54 13.85 30.73
CA GLN A 21 -1.92 13.38 30.60
C GLN A 21 -2.05 12.32 29.48
N GLY A 22 -1.38 12.51 28.36
CA GLY A 22 -1.40 11.58 27.24
C GLY A 22 -0.81 10.22 27.60
N ILE A 23 0.22 10.18 28.45
CA ILE A 23 0.80 8.93 28.97
C ILE A 23 -0.12 8.30 30.01
N GLU A 24 -0.72 9.08 30.93
CA GLU A 24 -1.68 8.58 31.91
C GLU A 24 -2.93 7.95 31.26
N LEU A 25 -3.33 8.45 30.09
CA LEU A 25 -4.43 7.92 29.29
C LEU A 25 -4.00 6.82 28.30
N GLU A 26 -2.74 6.38 28.31
CA GLU A 26 -2.17 5.39 27.39
C GLU A 26 -2.28 5.77 25.90
N LEU A 27 -2.41 7.06 25.60
CA LEU A 27 -2.45 7.60 24.23
C LEU A 27 -1.04 7.87 23.70
N LEU A 28 -0.10 8.17 24.60
CA LEU A 28 1.30 8.47 24.29
C LEU A 28 2.24 7.45 24.90
N SER A 29 3.35 7.18 24.22
CA SER A 29 4.40 6.30 24.71
C SER A 29 5.05 6.87 25.98
N PRO A 30 5.24 6.06 27.04
CA PRO A 30 5.93 6.49 28.25
C PRO A 30 7.35 7.03 28.00
N THR A 31 8.00 6.55 26.93
CA THR A 31 9.34 6.94 26.49
C THR A 31 9.49 8.43 26.16
N LEU A 32 8.38 9.14 25.88
CA LEU A 32 8.43 10.59 25.67
C LEU A 32 8.87 11.36 26.92
N LYS A 33 8.80 10.75 28.11
CA LYS A 33 9.34 11.32 29.36
C LYS A 33 10.86 11.35 29.41
N ASP A 34 11.54 10.58 28.55
CA ASP A 34 13.00 10.49 28.52
C ASP A 34 13.66 11.67 27.77
N PHE A 35 12.85 12.60 27.28
CA PHE A 35 13.28 13.86 26.67
C PHE A 35 13.38 14.98 27.72
N ASP A 36 14.20 15.98 27.42
CA ASP A 36 14.25 17.22 28.18
C ASP A 36 13.07 18.12 27.78
N LEU A 37 11.95 17.93 28.47
CA LEU A 37 10.71 18.67 28.18
C LEU A 37 10.85 20.18 28.45
N ASP A 38 11.77 20.60 29.31
CA ASP A 38 12.08 22.02 29.52
C ASP A 38 12.72 22.61 28.27
N LYS A 39 13.78 21.99 27.77
CA LYS A 39 14.47 22.40 26.54
C LYS A 39 13.54 22.38 25.33
N LEU A 40 12.77 21.30 25.13
CA LEU A 40 11.83 21.19 24.00
C LEU A 40 10.72 22.23 24.08
N SER A 41 10.21 22.51 25.27
CA SER A 41 9.14 23.50 25.44
C SER A 41 9.57 24.92 25.06
N GLN A 42 10.87 25.25 25.24
CA GLN A 42 11.43 26.54 24.85
C GLN A 42 11.67 26.64 23.33
N ALA A 43 11.78 25.52 22.64
CA ALA A 43 11.95 25.48 21.18
C ALA A 43 10.63 25.71 20.42
N ILE A 44 9.47 25.57 21.08
CA ILE A 44 8.17 25.76 20.46
C ILE A 44 7.99 27.22 20.03
N ASN A 45 7.71 27.43 18.75
CA ASN A 45 7.41 28.72 18.16
C ASN A 45 5.92 28.86 17.88
N THR A 46 5.22 29.48 18.81
CA THR A 46 3.76 29.73 18.81
C THR A 46 3.29 30.55 17.61
N LYS A 47 4.12 31.43 17.06
CA LYS A 47 3.76 32.28 15.91
C LYS A 47 3.43 31.46 14.67
N ARG A 48 3.92 30.22 14.60
CA ARG A 48 3.64 29.28 13.51
C ARG A 48 2.18 28.82 13.48
N ASP A 49 1.41 29.01 14.56
CA ASP A 49 -0.04 28.80 14.52
C ASP A 49 -0.73 29.72 13.50
N ASN A 50 -0.19 30.92 13.25
CA ASN A 50 -0.73 31.85 12.26
C ASN A 50 -0.45 31.45 10.80
N GLN A 51 0.33 30.38 10.57
CA GLN A 51 0.59 29.86 9.22
C GLN A 51 -0.57 28.99 8.70
N PHE A 52 -1.42 28.49 9.60
CA PHE A 52 -2.51 27.62 9.21
C PHE A 52 -3.61 28.38 8.47
N THR A 53 -3.99 27.85 7.31
CA THR A 53 -5.31 28.16 6.73
C THR A 53 -6.40 27.48 7.55
N TYR A 54 -7.62 28.01 7.48
CA TYR A 54 -8.78 27.41 8.14
C TYR A 54 -8.94 25.91 7.81
N LEU A 55 -8.84 25.55 6.52
CA LEU A 55 -8.98 24.15 6.09
C LEU A 55 -7.90 23.23 6.67
N SER A 56 -6.65 23.70 6.72
CA SER A 56 -5.54 22.92 7.28
C SER A 56 -5.73 22.68 8.79
N LEU A 57 -6.12 23.71 9.54
CA LEU A 57 -6.36 23.57 10.98
C LEU A 57 -7.57 22.68 11.26
N GLN A 58 -8.66 22.85 10.49
CA GLN A 58 -9.85 22.01 10.60
C GLN A 58 -9.50 20.53 10.35
N THR A 59 -8.68 20.26 9.34
CA THR A 59 -8.22 18.90 9.02
C THR A 59 -7.45 18.27 10.18
N LEU A 60 -6.52 19.03 10.79
CA LEU A 60 -5.76 18.56 11.95
C LEU A 60 -6.66 18.33 13.16
N TYR A 61 -7.56 19.26 13.45
CA TYR A 61 -8.50 19.18 14.57
C TYR A 61 -9.45 17.98 14.46
N ASP A 62 -10.01 17.76 13.26
CA ASP A 62 -11.01 16.72 13.05
C ASP A 62 -10.39 15.33 13.15
N ARG A 63 -9.17 15.16 12.64
CA ARG A 63 -8.60 13.84 12.40
C ARG A 63 -7.30 13.55 13.13
N TYR A 64 -6.38 14.50 13.26
CA TYR A 64 -4.99 14.23 13.69
C TYR A 64 -4.72 14.49 15.16
N PHE A 65 -5.33 15.53 15.74
CA PHE A 65 -5.08 15.88 17.13
C PHE A 65 -5.58 14.79 18.09
N ILE A 66 -4.73 14.44 19.06
CA ILE A 66 -5.09 13.50 20.11
C ILE A 66 -6.28 14.05 20.91
N HIS A 67 -7.24 13.17 21.19
CA HIS A 67 -8.46 13.52 21.91
C HIS A 67 -8.82 12.47 22.95
N SER A 68 -9.53 12.89 24.00
CA SER A 68 -10.11 12.02 25.01
C SER A 68 -11.55 12.43 25.27
N LYS A 69 -12.48 11.45 25.21
CA LYS A 69 -13.93 11.67 25.39
C LYS A 69 -14.49 12.79 24.50
N GLY A 70 -14.01 12.90 23.26
CA GLY A 70 -14.43 13.89 22.27
C GLY A 70 -13.72 15.26 22.35
N ALA A 71 -13.06 15.56 23.46
CA ALA A 71 -12.29 16.80 23.63
C ALA A 71 -10.86 16.62 23.09
N ARG A 72 -10.42 17.55 22.22
CA ARG A 72 -9.03 17.58 21.74
C ARG A 72 -8.14 18.10 22.86
N ILE A 73 -7.07 17.36 23.15
CA ILE A 73 -6.13 17.68 24.23
C ILE A 73 -4.76 18.13 23.69
N GLU A 74 -4.64 18.28 22.38
CA GLU A 74 -3.40 18.59 21.67
C GLU A 74 -3.52 19.90 20.88
N LEU A 75 -2.53 20.77 21.04
CA LEU A 75 -2.40 22.03 20.30
C LEU A 75 -1.53 21.85 19.04
N PRO A 76 -1.62 22.72 18.03
CA PRO A 76 -0.91 22.54 16.76
C PRO A 76 0.62 22.44 16.88
N GLN A 77 1.27 23.31 17.66
CA GLN A 77 2.73 23.18 17.83
C GLN A 77 3.12 21.97 18.70
N VAL A 78 2.26 21.60 19.66
CA VAL A 78 2.45 20.39 20.49
C VAL A 78 2.35 19.14 19.62
N PHE A 79 1.44 19.12 18.65
CA PHE A 79 1.31 18.06 17.65
C PHE A 79 2.63 17.86 16.87
N PHE A 80 3.21 18.93 16.33
CA PHE A 80 4.49 18.81 15.62
C PHE A 80 5.63 18.38 16.54
N MET A 81 5.67 18.91 17.77
CA MET A 81 6.69 18.51 18.75
C MET A 81 6.55 17.03 19.13
N ARG A 82 5.33 16.51 19.33
CA ARG A 82 5.09 15.08 19.57
C ARG A 82 5.61 14.22 18.43
N VAL A 83 5.30 14.61 17.18
CA VAL A 83 5.77 13.86 16.01
C VAL A 83 7.29 13.84 15.96
N ALA A 84 7.92 15.00 16.13
CA ALA A 84 9.37 15.15 16.15
C ALA A 84 10.05 14.32 17.25
N MET A 85 9.52 14.35 18.48
CA MET A 85 10.01 13.52 19.58
C MET A 85 9.85 12.03 19.27
N GLY A 86 8.71 11.63 18.69
CA GLY A 86 8.45 10.25 18.31
C GLY A 86 9.47 9.71 17.31
N LEU A 87 9.88 10.53 16.35
CA LEU A 87 10.90 10.18 15.35
C LEU A 87 12.32 10.19 15.93
N ALA A 88 12.63 11.12 16.83
CA ALA A 88 13.96 11.28 17.40
C ALA A 88 14.27 10.35 18.60
N HIS A 89 13.33 9.51 19.02
CA HIS A 89 13.47 8.72 20.25
C HIS A 89 14.71 7.81 20.25
N CYS A 90 15.10 7.28 19.09
CA CYS A 90 16.25 6.38 18.94
C CYS A 90 17.57 7.09 18.56
N GLU A 91 17.63 8.43 18.63
CA GLU A 91 18.84 9.22 18.28
C GLU A 91 19.89 9.29 19.40
N GLY A 92 19.77 8.44 20.42
CA GLY A 92 20.72 8.35 21.53
C GLY A 92 20.82 9.65 22.34
N ASP A 93 22.04 10.18 22.48
CA ASP A 93 22.32 11.40 23.24
C ASP A 93 21.82 12.67 22.51
N GLN A 94 21.63 12.60 21.18
CA GLN A 94 21.21 13.74 20.35
C GLN A 94 19.68 13.86 20.21
N ARG A 95 18.90 13.06 20.95
CA ARG A 95 17.43 12.99 20.80
C ARG A 95 16.76 14.36 20.90
N ASN A 96 17.22 15.22 21.81
CA ASN A 96 16.61 16.53 22.02
C ASN A 96 16.95 17.48 20.85
N GLU A 97 18.20 17.51 20.42
CA GLU A 97 18.65 18.30 19.27
C GLU A 97 17.92 17.89 17.99
N ARG A 98 17.81 16.58 17.75
CA ARG A 98 17.09 16.02 16.59
C ARG A 98 15.59 16.29 16.65
N ALA A 99 14.96 16.18 17.81
CA ALA A 99 13.56 16.55 17.97
C ALA A 99 13.32 18.05 17.65
N ILE A 100 14.22 18.94 18.07
CA ILE A 100 14.12 20.37 17.74
C ILE A 100 14.30 20.59 16.22
N GLU A 101 15.26 19.91 15.60
CA GLU A 101 15.48 19.96 14.15
C GLU A 101 14.24 19.51 13.37
N PHE A 102 13.69 18.33 13.71
CA PHE A 102 12.50 17.80 13.06
C PHE A 102 11.26 18.66 13.32
N TYR A 103 11.09 19.18 14.54
CA TYR A 103 10.02 20.12 14.87
C TYR A 103 10.10 21.36 13.99
N ASN A 104 11.29 21.94 13.84
CA ASN A 104 11.49 23.14 13.06
C ASN A 104 11.12 22.93 11.59
N LEU A 105 11.48 21.77 11.02
CA LEU A 105 11.18 21.42 9.63
C LEU A 105 9.68 21.15 9.42
N LEU A 106 9.03 20.43 10.34
CA LEU A 106 7.60 20.10 10.24
C LEU A 106 6.71 21.32 10.46
N SER A 107 6.99 22.11 11.49
CA SER A 107 6.13 23.24 11.88
C SER A 107 6.33 24.48 11.01
N SER A 108 7.39 24.56 10.19
CA SER A 108 7.54 25.60 9.16
C SER A 108 6.83 25.25 7.84
N PHE A 109 6.33 24.01 7.71
CA PHE A 109 5.76 23.42 6.49
C PHE A 109 6.76 23.22 5.35
N ASP A 110 8.07 23.28 5.60
CA ASP A 110 9.10 23.02 4.59
C ASP A 110 9.10 21.55 4.14
N TYR A 111 8.74 20.65 5.05
CA TYR A 111 8.45 19.24 4.77
C TYR A 111 7.32 18.75 5.66
N MET A 112 6.56 17.78 5.18
CA MET A 112 5.52 17.13 5.96
C MET A 112 5.66 15.61 5.86
N SER A 113 5.74 14.95 7.01
CA SER A 113 5.73 13.49 7.07
C SER A 113 4.41 12.92 6.54
N SER A 114 4.45 11.64 6.17
CA SER A 114 3.27 10.91 5.74
C SER A 114 2.19 10.87 6.84
N THR A 115 0.93 10.70 6.42
CA THR A 115 -0.22 10.56 7.32
C THR A 115 0.02 9.59 8.50
N PRO A 116 0.43 8.31 8.31
CA PRO A 116 0.66 7.39 9.42
C PRO A 116 1.73 7.88 10.41
N THR A 117 2.80 8.51 9.91
CA THR A 117 3.83 9.10 10.77
C THR A 117 3.25 10.21 11.64
N LEU A 118 2.46 11.12 11.07
CA LEU A 118 1.80 12.20 11.82
C LEU A 118 0.81 11.66 12.89
N PHE A 119 0.07 10.62 12.55
CA PHE A 119 -0.91 10.00 13.43
C PHE A 119 -0.28 9.26 14.61
N ASN A 120 0.78 8.49 14.34
CA ASN A 120 1.21 7.44 15.26
C ASN A 120 2.54 7.75 15.95
N SER A 121 3.31 8.74 15.49
CA SER A 121 4.57 9.14 16.15
C SER A 121 4.32 9.60 17.58
N GLY A 122 5.12 9.06 18.51
CA GLY A 122 5.00 9.33 19.95
C GLY A 122 3.85 8.60 20.66
N THR A 123 3.09 7.76 19.97
CA THR A 123 2.03 6.92 20.56
C THR A 123 2.56 5.58 21.05
N CYS A 124 1.75 4.82 21.81
CA CYS A 124 2.15 3.53 22.40
C CYS A 124 2.49 2.43 21.36
N ARG A 125 1.94 2.50 20.15
CA ARG A 125 2.19 1.52 19.07
C ARG A 125 2.39 2.26 17.75
N PRO A 126 3.59 2.80 17.50
CA PRO A 126 3.81 3.72 16.40
C PRO A 126 3.94 2.97 15.06
N GLN A 127 2.82 2.73 14.36
CA GLN A 127 2.84 2.27 12.96
C GLN A 127 3.10 3.47 12.03
N LEU A 128 4.37 3.71 11.70
CA LEU A 128 4.78 4.94 11.00
C LEU A 128 4.65 4.86 9.47
N SER A 129 4.62 3.64 8.93
CA SER A 129 4.47 3.36 7.49
C SER A 129 3.08 2.86 7.18
N SER A 130 2.57 3.15 5.98
CA SER A 130 1.22 2.76 5.56
C SER A 130 1.15 2.09 4.20
N CYS A 131 2.25 1.78 3.54
CA CYS A 131 2.24 1.17 2.23
C CYS A 131 2.91 -0.19 2.35
N TYR A 132 2.23 -1.25 1.92
CA TYR A 132 2.77 -2.61 1.99
C TYR A 132 2.57 -3.32 0.65
N LEU A 133 3.56 -4.11 0.25
CA LEU A 133 3.51 -4.91 -0.96
C LEU A 133 3.70 -6.38 -0.60
N THR A 134 2.87 -7.25 -1.16
CA THR A 134 2.94 -8.70 -0.96
C THR A 134 2.85 -9.43 -2.29
N THR A 135 3.39 -10.65 -2.34
CA THR A 135 3.13 -11.63 -3.40
C THR A 135 2.40 -12.83 -2.82
N VAL A 136 1.39 -13.34 -3.52
CA VAL A 136 0.51 -14.41 -3.03
C VAL A 136 0.94 -15.75 -3.64
N PRO A 137 1.38 -16.74 -2.84
CA PRO A 137 1.80 -18.04 -3.34
C PRO A 137 0.62 -18.91 -3.80
N ASP A 138 0.88 -19.88 -4.68
CA ASP A 138 -0.12 -20.78 -5.31
C ASP A 138 -0.46 -22.03 -4.48
N ASP A 139 -0.70 -21.84 -3.18
CA ASP A 139 -1.19 -22.86 -2.27
C ASP A 139 -2.23 -22.30 -1.29
N LEU A 140 -3.17 -23.14 -0.86
CA LEU A 140 -4.32 -22.65 -0.08
C LEU A 140 -3.90 -22.06 1.28
N ASN A 141 -2.89 -22.61 1.94
CA ASN A 141 -2.42 -22.08 3.22
C ASN A 141 -1.74 -20.72 3.03
N GLY A 142 -0.93 -20.59 1.99
CA GLY A 142 -0.28 -19.34 1.61
C GLY A 142 -1.28 -18.26 1.20
N ILE A 143 -2.30 -18.59 0.39
CA ILE A 143 -3.38 -17.66 0.02
C ILE A 143 -4.10 -17.12 1.27
N TYR A 144 -4.51 -17.99 2.19
CA TYR A 144 -5.19 -17.55 3.41
C TYR A 144 -4.26 -16.86 4.41
N SER A 145 -2.96 -17.17 4.39
CA SER A 145 -1.95 -16.42 5.16
C SER A 145 -1.80 -15.01 4.63
N ALA A 146 -1.76 -14.81 3.30
CA ALA A 146 -1.74 -13.48 2.70
C ALA A 146 -3.02 -12.68 3.02
N ILE A 147 -4.19 -13.31 3.05
CA ILE A 147 -5.45 -12.67 3.47
C ILE A 147 -5.40 -12.26 4.96
N ARG A 148 -4.85 -13.12 5.83
CA ARG A 148 -4.63 -12.78 7.23
C ARG A 148 -3.70 -11.58 7.36
N ASP A 149 -2.60 -11.56 6.60
CA ASP A 149 -1.61 -10.49 6.66
C ASP A 149 -2.21 -9.17 6.14
N ASN A 150 -3.01 -9.21 5.07
CA ASN A 150 -3.81 -8.07 4.61
C ASN A 150 -4.71 -7.50 5.72
N ALA A 151 -5.39 -8.36 6.49
CA ALA A 151 -6.24 -7.91 7.59
C ALA A 151 -5.42 -7.25 8.71
N MET A 152 -4.27 -7.82 9.05
CA MET A 152 -3.40 -7.31 10.11
C MET A 152 -2.75 -5.97 9.73
N LEU A 153 -2.29 -5.83 8.49
CA LEU A 153 -1.69 -4.59 7.98
C LEU A 153 -2.75 -3.49 7.80
N SER A 154 -3.94 -3.85 7.34
CA SER A 154 -5.06 -2.92 7.20
C SER A 154 -5.54 -2.36 8.55
N LYS A 155 -5.45 -3.14 9.64
CA LYS A 155 -5.92 -2.75 10.98
C LYS A 155 -5.39 -1.38 11.44
N PHE A 156 -4.18 -1.01 11.02
CA PHE A 156 -3.51 0.23 11.40
C PHE A 156 -3.37 1.22 10.23
N ALA A 157 -4.34 1.23 9.31
CA ALA A 157 -4.39 2.12 8.15
C ALA A 157 -3.29 1.92 7.10
N GLY A 158 -2.83 0.67 6.93
CA GLY A 158 -2.03 0.28 5.77
C GLY A 158 -2.88 0.19 4.49
N GLY A 159 -2.40 0.77 3.40
CA GLY A 159 -2.78 0.47 2.02
C GLY A 159 -1.91 -0.65 1.46
N LEU A 160 -2.52 -1.53 0.67
CA LEU A 160 -1.92 -2.79 0.25
C LEU A 160 -1.84 -2.90 -1.28
N GLY A 161 -0.68 -3.30 -1.80
CA GLY A 161 -0.54 -3.87 -3.14
C GLY A 161 -0.33 -5.38 -3.02
N ASN A 162 -1.17 -6.17 -3.67
CA ASN A 162 -1.04 -7.63 -3.69
C ASN A 162 -0.78 -8.09 -5.11
N ASP A 163 0.34 -8.75 -5.34
CA ASP A 163 0.55 -9.52 -6.56
C ASP A 163 -0.22 -10.86 -6.47
N TRP A 164 -1.13 -11.07 -7.42
CA TRP A 164 -1.94 -12.29 -7.56
C TRP A 164 -1.52 -13.16 -8.73
N THR A 165 -0.46 -12.77 -9.46
CA THR A 165 0.02 -13.48 -10.65
C THR A 165 0.43 -14.92 -10.40
N PRO A 166 1.04 -15.32 -9.26
CA PRO A 166 1.45 -16.70 -9.07
C PRO A 166 0.27 -17.69 -8.94
N VAL A 167 -0.89 -17.23 -8.48
CA VAL A 167 -2.04 -18.10 -8.17
C VAL A 167 -2.61 -18.70 -9.47
N ARG A 168 -2.77 -20.03 -9.51
CA ARG A 168 -3.21 -20.74 -10.73
C ARG A 168 -4.59 -20.29 -11.21
N GLY A 169 -4.71 -20.13 -12.52
CA GLY A 169 -5.93 -19.66 -13.15
C GLY A 169 -6.99 -20.75 -13.37
N MET A 170 -8.10 -20.35 -14.00
CA MET A 170 -9.27 -21.19 -14.19
C MET A 170 -8.95 -22.47 -14.96
N GLY A 171 -9.54 -23.58 -14.51
CA GLY A 171 -9.41 -24.89 -15.13
C GLY A 171 -8.08 -25.59 -14.86
N ALA A 172 -7.14 -24.99 -14.11
CA ALA A 172 -5.90 -25.64 -13.71
C ALA A 172 -6.18 -26.85 -12.80
N HIS A 173 -5.40 -27.92 -12.94
CA HIS A 173 -5.59 -29.12 -12.12
C HIS A 173 -5.13 -28.89 -10.67
N ILE A 174 -5.91 -29.39 -9.71
CA ILE A 174 -5.56 -29.36 -8.28
C ILE A 174 -5.18 -30.77 -7.83
N LYS A 175 -3.88 -30.98 -7.62
CA LYS A 175 -3.34 -32.23 -7.09
C LYS A 175 -3.90 -32.47 -5.68
N GLY A 176 -4.33 -33.70 -5.40
CA GLY A 176 -4.87 -34.11 -4.09
C GLY A 176 -6.40 -34.07 -4.03
N THR A 177 -7.05 -32.99 -4.46
CA THR A 177 -8.54 -32.91 -4.51
C THR A 177 -9.11 -33.46 -5.83
N ASN A 178 -8.26 -33.67 -6.84
CA ASN A 178 -8.64 -34.12 -8.18
C ASN A 178 -9.67 -33.20 -8.87
N GLY A 179 -9.71 -31.92 -8.46
CA GLY A 179 -10.59 -30.90 -9.01
C GLY A 179 -9.91 -30.00 -10.04
N LYS A 180 -10.66 -28.98 -10.48
CA LYS A 180 -10.16 -27.88 -11.31
C LYS A 180 -10.31 -26.56 -10.55
N SER A 181 -9.30 -25.69 -10.64
CA SER A 181 -9.34 -24.34 -10.09
C SER A 181 -10.46 -23.51 -10.73
N LEU A 182 -11.11 -22.68 -9.92
CA LEU A 182 -12.05 -21.66 -10.38
C LEU A 182 -11.36 -20.33 -10.73
N GLY A 183 -10.02 -20.30 -10.65
CA GLY A 183 -9.21 -19.11 -10.90
C GLY A 183 -9.08 -18.20 -9.68
N ILE A 184 -8.57 -17.00 -9.92
CA ILE A 184 -8.25 -16.03 -8.86
C ILE A 184 -9.49 -15.30 -8.31
N VAL A 185 -10.54 -15.14 -9.12
CA VAL A 185 -11.69 -14.27 -8.81
C VAL A 185 -12.40 -14.65 -7.49
N PRO A 186 -12.66 -15.93 -7.16
CA PRO A 186 -13.26 -16.29 -5.88
C PRO A 186 -12.42 -15.87 -4.67
N PHE A 187 -11.08 -15.93 -4.77
CA PHE A 187 -10.20 -15.49 -3.69
C PHE A 187 -10.17 -13.96 -3.57
N LEU A 188 -10.20 -13.26 -4.70
CA LEU A 188 -10.30 -11.80 -4.73
C LEU A 188 -11.60 -11.29 -4.08
N ASN A 189 -12.72 -12.00 -4.19
CA ASN A 189 -13.94 -11.68 -3.44
C ASN A 189 -13.75 -11.79 -1.91
N VAL A 190 -12.92 -12.73 -1.44
CA VAL A 190 -12.61 -12.84 -0.01
C VAL A 190 -11.75 -11.66 0.45
N VAL A 191 -10.81 -11.21 -0.39
CA VAL A 191 -9.99 -10.01 -0.15
C VAL A 191 -10.87 -8.77 -0.08
N ASP A 192 -11.79 -8.61 -1.03
CA ASP A 192 -12.76 -7.51 -1.10
C ASP A 192 -13.59 -7.43 0.19
N ALA A 193 -14.19 -8.55 0.61
CA ALA A 193 -14.94 -8.63 1.86
C ALA A 193 -14.05 -8.34 3.10
N THR A 194 -12.79 -8.75 3.07
CA THR A 194 -11.82 -8.47 4.16
C THR A 194 -11.51 -6.99 4.26
N ALA A 195 -11.34 -6.30 3.13
CA ALA A 195 -11.08 -4.86 3.09
C ALA A 195 -12.25 -4.06 3.71
N VAL A 196 -13.48 -4.48 3.42
CA VAL A 196 -14.71 -3.92 4.03
C VAL A 196 -14.77 -4.20 5.53
N ALA A 197 -14.44 -5.42 5.95
CA ALA A 197 -14.55 -5.83 7.35
C ALA A 197 -13.56 -5.10 8.28
N VAL A 198 -12.33 -4.85 7.83
CA VAL A 198 -11.27 -4.28 8.68
C VAL A 198 -11.31 -2.75 8.75
N ASN A 199 -11.75 -2.08 7.67
CA ASN A 199 -12.07 -0.65 7.63
C ASN A 199 -11.07 0.28 8.37
N GLN A 200 -9.77 0.04 8.18
CA GLN A 200 -8.63 0.74 8.82
C GLN A 200 -8.85 1.16 10.28
N GLY A 201 -9.38 0.26 11.11
CA GLY A 201 -9.61 0.53 12.54
C GLY A 201 -10.66 1.62 12.80
N GLY A 202 -11.59 1.81 11.87
CA GLY A 202 -12.67 2.81 11.94
C GLY A 202 -12.25 4.22 11.55
N LYS A 203 -10.98 4.46 11.17
CA LYS A 203 -10.49 5.79 10.79
C LYS A 203 -10.74 6.12 9.32
N ARG A 204 -10.64 5.13 8.41
CA ARG A 204 -10.78 5.27 6.95
C ARG A 204 -11.21 3.95 6.31
N LYS A 205 -11.77 3.99 5.10
CA LYS A 205 -12.06 2.78 4.32
C LYS A 205 -10.78 1.98 4.04
N GLY A 206 -10.84 0.66 4.26
CA GLY A 206 -9.80 -0.27 3.83
C GLY A 206 -9.62 -0.18 2.31
N ALA A 207 -8.38 -0.22 1.85
CA ALA A 207 -8.08 -0.13 0.42
C ALA A 207 -6.92 -1.06 0.10
N VAL A 208 -7.13 -1.89 -0.92
CA VAL A 208 -6.17 -2.88 -1.40
C VAL A 208 -6.26 -2.92 -2.93
N CYS A 209 -5.10 -3.01 -3.58
CA CYS A 209 -4.98 -3.15 -5.02
C CYS A 209 -4.44 -4.53 -5.37
N ALA A 210 -5.21 -5.32 -6.13
CA ALA A 210 -4.71 -6.55 -6.73
C ALA A 210 -3.99 -6.24 -8.05
N TYR A 211 -2.81 -6.81 -8.24
CA TYR A 211 -2.02 -6.76 -9.47
C TYR A 211 -2.05 -8.10 -10.18
N LEU A 212 -2.12 -8.07 -11.51
CA LEU A 212 -2.10 -9.28 -12.32
C LEU A 212 -1.31 -9.07 -13.62
N GLU A 213 -0.42 -10.00 -13.96
CA GLU A 213 0.25 -9.96 -15.26
C GLU A 213 -0.69 -10.23 -16.44
N SER A 214 -0.43 -9.55 -17.55
CA SER A 214 -1.37 -9.53 -18.69
C SER A 214 -1.40 -10.82 -19.52
N TRP A 215 -0.50 -11.78 -19.28
CA TRP A 215 -0.57 -13.13 -19.85
C TRP A 215 -1.35 -14.12 -18.98
N HIS A 216 -1.80 -13.71 -17.80
CA HIS A 216 -2.56 -14.59 -16.91
C HIS A 216 -3.88 -15.03 -17.57
N ILE A 217 -4.24 -16.32 -17.48
CA ILE A 217 -5.43 -16.86 -18.16
C ILE A 217 -6.76 -16.22 -17.72
N ASP A 218 -6.82 -15.76 -16.47
CA ASP A 218 -7.98 -15.07 -15.88
C ASP A 218 -8.01 -13.55 -16.17
N ILE A 219 -7.07 -13.00 -16.95
CA ILE A 219 -6.94 -11.55 -17.17
C ILE A 219 -8.25 -10.91 -17.65
N GLU A 220 -8.97 -11.57 -18.55
CA GLU A 220 -10.20 -11.01 -19.10
C GLU A 220 -11.34 -10.91 -18.08
N GLU A 221 -11.38 -11.80 -17.08
CA GLU A 221 -12.34 -11.73 -15.99
C GLU A 221 -11.89 -10.68 -14.96
N PHE A 222 -10.58 -10.60 -14.71
CA PHE A 222 -9.96 -9.61 -13.84
C PHE A 222 -10.23 -8.16 -14.30
N LEU A 223 -10.20 -7.91 -15.62
CA LEU A 223 -10.51 -6.61 -16.21
C LEU A 223 -11.93 -6.12 -15.90
N GLU A 224 -12.87 -7.02 -15.58
CA GLU A 224 -14.28 -6.68 -15.41
C GLU A 224 -14.73 -6.61 -13.94
N LEU A 225 -13.83 -6.81 -12.99
CA LEU A 225 -14.14 -6.90 -11.55
C LEU A 225 -14.83 -5.65 -10.99
N ARG A 226 -14.63 -4.48 -11.62
CA ARG A 226 -15.18 -3.18 -11.18
C ARG A 226 -16.39 -2.70 -11.99
N LYS A 227 -16.95 -3.53 -12.87
CA LYS A 227 -18.21 -3.19 -13.55
C LYS A 227 -19.35 -3.12 -12.54
N ASN A 228 -20.25 -2.15 -12.72
CA ASN A 228 -21.45 -1.99 -11.89
C ASN A 228 -22.56 -3.02 -12.17
N THR A 229 -22.45 -3.77 -13.26
CA THR A 229 -23.46 -4.76 -13.68
C THR A 229 -22.81 -6.11 -13.99
N GLY A 230 -23.63 -7.16 -13.98
CA GLY A 230 -23.21 -8.54 -14.22
C GLY A 230 -23.44 -9.45 -13.02
N ASP A 231 -22.79 -10.60 -13.00
CA ASP A 231 -22.84 -11.52 -11.86
C ASP A 231 -22.02 -10.96 -10.69
N GLU A 232 -22.69 -10.64 -9.59
CA GLU A 232 -22.11 -10.16 -8.32
C GLU A 232 -21.00 -11.08 -7.81
N ARG A 233 -21.09 -12.40 -8.05
CA ARG A 233 -20.05 -13.36 -7.62
C ARG A 233 -18.72 -13.16 -8.35
N ARG A 234 -18.69 -12.29 -9.36
CA ARG A 234 -17.55 -12.00 -10.21
C ARG A 234 -17.20 -10.50 -10.16
N ARG A 235 -17.51 -9.83 -9.06
CA ARG A 235 -17.26 -8.40 -8.83
C ARG A 235 -16.61 -8.18 -7.48
N THR A 236 -15.72 -7.21 -7.42
CA THR A 236 -15.03 -6.77 -6.19
C THR A 236 -15.08 -5.25 -6.14
N HIS A 237 -16.17 -4.69 -5.61
CA HIS A 237 -16.46 -3.26 -5.70
C HIS A 237 -15.58 -2.39 -4.79
N ASP A 238 -15.07 -2.96 -3.71
CA ASP A 238 -14.30 -2.28 -2.67
C ASP A 238 -12.78 -2.48 -2.83
N MET A 239 -12.35 -3.39 -3.71
CA MET A 239 -10.96 -3.64 -4.07
C MET A 239 -10.54 -2.90 -5.36
N ASN A 240 -9.33 -2.32 -5.38
CA ASN A 240 -8.71 -1.77 -6.60
C ASN A 240 -8.01 -2.88 -7.41
N THR A 241 -7.81 -2.63 -8.70
CA THR A 241 -7.12 -3.55 -9.59
C THR A 241 -6.12 -2.82 -10.49
N ALA A 242 -5.01 -3.47 -10.82
CA ALA A 242 -3.98 -2.97 -11.72
C ALA A 242 -3.40 -4.06 -12.61
N ASN A 243 -3.09 -3.71 -13.87
CA ASN A 243 -2.39 -4.57 -14.80
C ASN A 243 -0.88 -4.42 -14.60
N TRP A 244 -0.16 -5.54 -14.45
CA TRP A 244 1.30 -5.59 -14.46
C TRP A 244 1.76 -6.01 -15.87
N ILE A 245 2.12 -5.02 -16.69
CA ILE A 245 2.26 -5.21 -18.13
C ILE A 245 3.73 -5.45 -18.50
N PRO A 246 4.10 -6.60 -19.07
CA PRO A 246 5.40 -6.76 -19.72
C PRO A 246 5.47 -5.97 -21.02
N ASP A 247 6.64 -5.43 -21.36
CA ASP A 247 6.92 -4.69 -22.58
C ASP A 247 6.57 -5.51 -23.83
N LEU A 248 6.71 -6.84 -23.77
CA LEU A 248 6.35 -7.75 -24.86
C LEU A 248 4.88 -7.61 -25.28
N LEU A 249 3.94 -7.41 -24.34
CA LEU A 249 2.54 -7.19 -24.71
C LEU A 249 2.44 -5.95 -25.59
N MET A 250 3.11 -4.86 -25.19
CA MET A 250 3.10 -3.62 -25.96
C MET A 250 3.71 -3.85 -27.34
N LYS A 251 4.86 -4.53 -27.46
CA LYS A 251 5.45 -4.92 -28.75
C LYS A 251 4.43 -5.65 -29.63
N ARG A 252 3.71 -6.65 -29.08
CA ARG A 252 2.67 -7.41 -29.80
C ARG A 252 1.49 -6.54 -30.23
N VAL A 253 1.08 -5.57 -29.43
CA VAL A 253 0.03 -4.58 -29.78
C VAL A 253 0.46 -3.71 -30.96
N PHE A 254 1.69 -3.18 -30.94
CA PHE A 254 2.23 -2.34 -32.02
C PHE A 254 2.41 -3.12 -33.33
N GLU A 255 2.80 -4.39 -33.25
CA GLU A 255 3.04 -5.26 -34.41
C GLU A 255 1.79 -6.01 -34.91
N ASP A 256 0.64 -5.81 -34.26
CA ASP A 256 -0.62 -6.51 -34.58
C ASP A 256 -0.52 -8.04 -34.50
N LYS A 257 0.17 -8.54 -33.48
CA LYS A 257 0.38 -9.96 -33.24
C LYS A 257 -0.60 -10.53 -32.21
N ASP A 258 -0.66 -11.86 -32.17
CA ASP A 258 -1.38 -12.59 -31.15
C ASP A 258 -0.67 -12.56 -29.79
N TRP A 259 -1.45 -12.82 -28.74
CA TRP A 259 -1.03 -12.91 -27.35
C TRP A 259 -1.54 -14.22 -26.75
N SER A 260 -0.64 -14.96 -26.10
CA SER A 260 -0.94 -16.22 -25.43
C SER A 260 -1.20 -16.01 -23.95
N LEU A 261 -2.31 -16.56 -23.47
CA LEU A 261 -2.68 -16.59 -22.07
C LEU A 261 -2.40 -17.97 -21.47
N PHE A 262 -1.74 -17.98 -20.31
CA PHE A 262 -1.27 -19.18 -19.62
C PHE A 262 -1.75 -19.23 -18.17
N SER A 263 -1.80 -20.44 -17.61
CA SER A 263 -1.95 -20.62 -16.16
C SER A 263 -0.56 -20.69 -15.51
N PRO A 264 -0.28 -19.90 -14.46
CA PRO A 264 1.05 -19.82 -13.84
C PRO A 264 1.66 -21.17 -13.45
N ASN A 265 0.84 -22.11 -12.98
CA ASN A 265 1.30 -23.45 -12.60
C ASN A 265 1.89 -24.28 -13.76
N GLU A 266 1.68 -23.89 -15.03
CA GLU A 266 2.29 -24.52 -16.21
C GLU A 266 3.51 -23.73 -16.75
N VAL A 267 3.66 -22.48 -16.30
CA VAL A 267 4.72 -21.52 -16.71
C VAL A 267 5.31 -20.77 -15.50
N PRO A 268 5.76 -21.49 -14.45
CA PRO A 268 5.96 -20.91 -13.11
C PRO A 268 7.12 -19.91 -13.01
N ASP A 269 8.04 -19.93 -13.97
CA ASP A 269 9.21 -19.05 -14.06
C ASP A 269 8.89 -17.68 -14.67
N LEU A 270 7.83 -17.55 -15.47
CA LEU A 270 7.53 -16.30 -16.20
C LEU A 270 7.36 -15.09 -15.28
N HIS A 271 6.78 -15.27 -14.10
CA HIS A 271 6.55 -14.17 -13.17
C HIS A 271 7.87 -13.60 -12.61
N GLU A 272 8.86 -14.47 -12.40
CA GLU A 272 10.19 -14.13 -11.87
C GLU A 272 11.13 -13.52 -12.95
N LEU A 273 10.80 -13.70 -14.23
CA LEU A 273 11.59 -13.17 -15.35
C LEU A 273 11.06 -11.81 -15.80
N TYR A 274 11.94 -10.96 -16.33
CA TYR A 274 11.59 -9.65 -16.94
C TYR A 274 12.55 -9.33 -18.10
N GLY A 275 12.20 -8.33 -18.89
CA GLY A 275 12.96 -7.90 -20.06
C GLY A 275 13.18 -9.04 -21.07
N ASP A 276 14.36 -9.08 -21.70
CA ASP A 276 14.68 -10.07 -22.75
C ASP A 276 14.53 -11.52 -22.28
N ALA A 277 14.88 -11.82 -21.01
CA ALA A 277 14.75 -13.16 -20.45
C ALA A 277 13.28 -13.62 -20.36
N PHE A 278 12.37 -12.71 -20.00
CA PHE A 278 10.94 -12.98 -20.04
C PHE A 278 10.47 -13.23 -21.48
N GLU A 279 10.92 -12.42 -22.45
CA GLU A 279 10.49 -12.58 -23.85
C GLU A 279 10.91 -13.92 -24.44
N GLU A 280 12.16 -14.34 -24.19
CA GLU A 280 12.69 -15.62 -24.63
C GLU A 280 11.90 -16.79 -24.03
N ALA A 281 11.67 -16.77 -22.71
CA ALA A 281 10.93 -17.81 -22.01
C ALA A 281 9.47 -17.87 -22.47
N TYR A 282 8.80 -16.71 -22.59
CA TYR A 282 7.42 -16.60 -23.04
C TYR A 282 7.23 -17.20 -24.44
N VAL A 283 8.10 -16.85 -25.39
CA VAL A 283 8.07 -17.40 -26.76
C VAL A 283 8.39 -18.90 -26.75
N ALA A 284 9.26 -19.38 -25.86
CA ALA A 284 9.51 -20.82 -25.71
C ALA A 284 8.26 -21.57 -25.22
N TYR A 285 7.49 -20.99 -24.29
CA TYR A 285 6.21 -21.55 -23.84
C TYR A 285 5.14 -21.53 -24.93
N GLU A 286 5.09 -20.50 -25.77
CA GLU A 286 4.23 -20.49 -26.95
C GLU A 286 4.53 -21.70 -27.87
N LYS A 287 5.80 -22.00 -28.13
CA LYS A 287 6.20 -23.17 -28.94
C LYS A 287 5.86 -24.51 -28.27
N LYS A 288 6.00 -24.61 -26.94
CA LYS A 288 5.57 -25.80 -26.19
C LYS A 288 4.06 -26.01 -26.27
N ALA A 289 3.29 -24.93 -26.20
CA ALA A 289 1.84 -24.98 -26.33
C ALA A 289 1.37 -25.41 -27.73
N GLU A 290 2.10 -25.05 -28.78
CA GLU A 290 1.85 -25.57 -30.15
C GLU A 290 2.01 -27.08 -30.26
N LYS A 291 2.89 -27.66 -29.44
CA LYS A 291 3.09 -29.12 -29.32
C LYS A 291 2.10 -29.79 -28.37
N GLY A 292 1.23 -29.02 -27.72
CA GLY A 292 0.28 -29.53 -26.72
C GLY A 292 0.90 -29.87 -25.36
N GLU A 293 2.13 -29.43 -25.10
CA GLU A 293 2.84 -29.69 -23.83
C GLU A 293 2.36 -28.75 -22.70
N VAL A 294 1.83 -27.58 -23.06
CA VAL A 294 1.33 -26.55 -22.15
C VAL A 294 0.00 -26.04 -22.67
N ARG A 295 -1.00 -25.89 -21.79
CA ARG A 295 -2.28 -25.30 -22.17
C ARG A 295 -2.14 -23.80 -22.36
N ARG A 296 -2.67 -23.29 -23.48
CA ARG A 296 -2.80 -21.84 -23.72
C ARG A 296 -4.16 -21.47 -24.28
N ARG A 297 -4.51 -20.19 -24.15
CA ARG A 297 -5.57 -19.54 -24.91
C ARG A 297 -4.99 -18.37 -25.68
N VAL A 298 -5.26 -18.27 -26.98
CA VAL A 298 -4.70 -17.21 -27.82
C VAL A 298 -5.75 -16.15 -28.09
N ILE A 299 -5.36 -14.88 -27.99
CA ILE A 299 -6.19 -13.71 -28.32
C ILE A 299 -5.37 -12.66 -29.08
N PRO A 300 -5.94 -11.88 -30.00
CA PRO A 300 -5.20 -10.78 -30.61
C PRO A 300 -4.78 -9.75 -29.56
N ALA A 301 -3.51 -9.31 -29.56
CA ALA A 301 -2.99 -8.40 -28.53
C ALA A 301 -3.76 -7.07 -28.52
N LYS A 302 -4.11 -6.52 -29.69
CA LYS A 302 -4.94 -5.31 -29.81
C LYS A 302 -6.34 -5.47 -29.21
N THR A 303 -6.91 -6.68 -29.25
CA THR A 303 -8.22 -6.95 -28.64
C THR A 303 -8.13 -6.89 -27.12
N LEU A 304 -7.10 -7.52 -26.53
CA LEU A 304 -6.85 -7.42 -25.09
C LEU A 304 -6.62 -5.97 -24.69
N TRP A 305 -5.71 -5.28 -25.37
CA TRP A 305 -5.38 -3.88 -25.09
C TRP A 305 -6.59 -2.95 -25.19
N ARG A 306 -7.43 -3.10 -26.22
CA ARG A 306 -8.68 -2.35 -26.33
C ARG A 306 -9.59 -2.61 -25.13
N LYS A 307 -9.74 -3.87 -24.71
CA LYS A 307 -10.55 -4.23 -23.55
C LYS A 307 -10.00 -3.59 -22.26
N MET A 308 -8.68 -3.60 -22.05
CA MET A 308 -8.03 -2.95 -20.91
C MET A 308 -8.37 -1.45 -20.85
N LEU A 309 -8.23 -0.74 -21.99
CA LEU A 309 -8.54 0.68 -22.08
C LEU A 309 -10.03 0.99 -21.91
N THR A 310 -10.92 0.16 -22.48
CA THR A 310 -12.36 0.31 -22.30
C THR A 310 -12.77 0.16 -20.84
N MET A 311 -12.21 -0.82 -20.11
CA MET A 311 -12.51 -0.99 -18.68
C MET A 311 -11.96 0.15 -17.84
N LEU A 312 -10.74 0.61 -18.14
CA LEU A 312 -10.15 1.77 -17.48
C LEU A 312 -11.02 3.02 -17.68
N PHE A 313 -11.54 3.23 -18.89
CA PHE A 313 -12.45 4.33 -19.20
C PHE A 313 -13.81 4.21 -18.48
N GLU A 314 -14.42 3.02 -18.48
CA GLU A 314 -15.75 2.81 -17.90
C GLU A 314 -15.76 2.80 -16.36
N THR A 315 -14.69 2.28 -15.74
CA THR A 315 -14.69 1.96 -14.30
C THR A 315 -13.54 2.60 -13.52
N GLY A 316 -12.62 3.27 -14.21
CA GLY A 316 -11.35 3.73 -13.62
C GLY A 316 -10.35 2.60 -13.33
N HIS A 317 -10.65 1.36 -13.73
CA HIS A 317 -9.88 0.16 -13.41
C HIS A 317 -9.89 -0.87 -14.55
N PRO A 318 -8.90 -1.77 -14.61
CA PRO A 318 -7.69 -1.76 -13.78
C PRO A 318 -6.69 -0.70 -14.27
N TRP A 319 -5.82 -0.22 -13.36
CA TRP A 319 -4.75 0.71 -13.73
C TRP A 319 -3.69 0.06 -14.64
N VAL A 320 -2.80 0.89 -15.18
CA VAL A 320 -1.76 0.48 -16.12
C VAL A 320 -0.39 0.72 -15.47
N THR A 321 0.34 -0.36 -15.23
CA THR A 321 1.70 -0.33 -14.68
C THR A 321 2.60 -1.27 -15.49
N PHE A 322 3.88 -0.92 -15.65
CA PHE A 322 4.79 -1.62 -16.56
C PHE A 322 5.86 -2.39 -15.78
N LYS A 323 5.86 -3.72 -15.94
CA LYS A 323 6.74 -4.65 -15.21
C LYS A 323 8.22 -4.42 -15.50
N ASP A 324 8.57 -4.35 -16.77
CA ASP A 324 9.97 -4.38 -17.20
C ASP A 324 10.72 -3.09 -16.81
N PRO A 325 10.18 -1.87 -17.03
CA PRO A 325 10.83 -0.65 -16.55
C PRO A 325 11.01 -0.62 -15.03
N CYS A 326 10.07 -1.18 -14.26
CA CYS A 326 10.17 -1.26 -12.80
C CYS A 326 11.32 -2.18 -12.38
N ASN A 327 11.43 -3.37 -12.98
CA ASN A 327 12.48 -4.32 -12.65
C ASN A 327 13.86 -3.90 -13.19
N LEU A 328 13.97 -3.56 -14.49
CA LEU A 328 15.24 -3.19 -15.15
C LEU A 328 15.92 -1.95 -14.54
N ARG A 329 15.15 -1.07 -13.88
CA ARG A 329 15.67 0.14 -13.25
C ARG A 329 15.76 0.05 -11.74
N SER A 330 15.35 -1.07 -11.15
CA SER A 330 15.43 -1.26 -9.71
C SER A 330 16.88 -1.36 -9.24
N PRO A 331 17.29 -0.63 -8.19
CA PRO A 331 18.60 -0.82 -7.59
C PRO A 331 18.74 -2.19 -6.90
N GLN A 332 17.63 -2.89 -6.64
CA GLN A 332 17.57 -4.14 -5.90
C GLN A 332 17.46 -5.40 -6.77
N GLN A 333 17.72 -5.31 -8.09
CA GLN A 333 17.67 -6.44 -9.02
C GLN A 333 18.51 -7.65 -8.58
N HIS A 334 19.61 -7.40 -7.87
CA HIS A 334 20.53 -8.43 -7.40
C HIS A 334 20.01 -9.23 -6.20
N MET A 335 18.92 -8.81 -5.56
CA MET A 335 18.37 -9.41 -4.34
C MET A 335 16.96 -10.00 -4.51
N GLY A 336 16.31 -9.80 -5.66
CA GLY A 336 14.96 -10.28 -5.88
C GLY A 336 14.25 -9.57 -7.03
N VAL A 337 12.94 -9.80 -7.12
CA VAL A 337 12.07 -9.34 -8.21
C VAL A 337 10.97 -8.45 -7.64
N ILE A 338 10.61 -7.41 -8.40
CA ILE A 338 9.43 -6.58 -8.13
C ILE A 338 8.23 -7.24 -8.81
N HIS A 339 7.38 -7.86 -8.00
CA HIS A 339 6.19 -8.59 -8.47
C HIS A 339 4.99 -7.66 -8.76
N SER A 340 4.94 -6.49 -8.13
CA SER A 340 3.89 -5.48 -8.34
C SER A 340 4.31 -4.11 -7.81
N SER A 341 3.40 -3.13 -7.90
CA SER A 341 3.50 -1.86 -7.17
C SER A 341 2.56 -1.86 -5.95
N ASN A 342 2.61 -0.81 -5.13
CA ASN A 342 1.68 -0.61 -4.00
C ASN A 342 0.27 -0.13 -4.44
N LEU A 343 -0.60 0.15 -3.46
CA LEU A 343 -1.94 0.69 -3.67
C LEU A 343 -2.00 1.95 -4.54
N CYS A 344 -0.99 2.82 -4.51
CA CYS A 344 -1.02 4.11 -5.20
C CYS A 344 -0.12 4.16 -6.46
N THR A 345 0.44 3.02 -6.88
CA THR A 345 1.23 2.84 -8.12
C THR A 345 2.59 3.55 -8.18
N GLU A 346 3.13 4.01 -7.04
CA GLU A 346 4.38 4.78 -6.97
C GLU A 346 5.57 4.03 -6.35
N ILE A 347 5.34 2.88 -5.71
CA ILE A 347 6.39 2.12 -5.00
C ILE A 347 6.72 0.82 -5.74
N THR A 348 8.00 0.61 -6.04
CA THR A 348 8.50 -0.56 -6.78
C THR A 348 9.59 -1.26 -5.96
N LEU A 349 9.17 -2.05 -4.98
CA LEU A 349 10.06 -2.78 -4.07
C LEU A 349 9.92 -4.29 -4.30
N ASN A 350 11.00 -5.02 -4.04
CA ASN A 350 11.01 -6.48 -4.13
C ASN A 350 10.05 -7.07 -3.08
N THR A 351 9.44 -8.21 -3.39
CA THR A 351 8.67 -9.01 -2.44
C THR A 351 9.02 -10.47 -2.58
N SER A 352 8.77 -11.26 -1.54
CA SER A 352 8.90 -12.72 -1.61
C SER A 352 7.93 -13.37 -0.62
N ILE A 353 7.95 -14.70 -0.52
CA ILE A 353 7.15 -15.44 0.48
C ILE A 353 7.53 -15.03 1.90
N ASP A 354 8.79 -14.66 2.12
CA ASP A 354 9.33 -14.29 3.44
C ASP A 354 9.43 -12.76 3.64
N GLU A 355 9.16 -11.96 2.59
CA GLU A 355 9.38 -10.52 2.59
C GLU A 355 8.15 -9.74 2.13
N ILE A 356 7.56 -9.00 3.08
CA ILE A 356 6.57 -7.95 2.82
C ILE A 356 7.31 -6.61 2.79
N ALA A 357 7.29 -5.93 1.64
CA ALA A 357 7.93 -4.63 1.50
C ALA A 357 7.12 -3.52 2.19
N VAL A 358 7.83 -2.50 2.69
CA VAL A 358 7.29 -1.34 3.43
C VAL A 358 7.88 -0.04 2.88
#